data_AF-A0AAN0RX59-F1
#
_entry.id   AF-A0AAN0RX59-F1
#
_cell.length_a   1.000
_cell.length_b   1.000
_cell.length_c   1.000
_cell.angle_alpha   90.00
_cell.angle_beta   90.00
_cell.angle_gamma   90.00
#
_symmetry.space_group_name_H-M   'P 1'
#
loop_
_entity.id
_entity.type
_entity.pdbx_description
1 polymer ?
#
loop_
_entity_poly.entity_id
_entity_poly.type
_entity_poly.pdbx_seq_one_letter_code
_entity_poly.pdbx_strand_id
1 'polypeptide(L)' 'MAAKEVSKKKYLKILNKRLRAEPDAPAGVSFVFYPPGAKAKHATGVVSSEPRSKRELAMMAAIQRKAAEEFVVTGA' A
#
# COMPACT_ATOMS: atom_id res chain seq x y z
N MET A 1 17.18 -9.25 -6.72
CA MET A 1 16.46 -8.55 -7.80
C MET A 1 16.57 -7.05 -7.53
N ALA A 2 16.87 -6.22 -8.53
CA ALA A 2 16.94 -4.77 -8.33
C ALA A 2 15.52 -4.24 -8.05
N ALA A 3 15.35 -3.50 -6.95
CA ALA A 3 14.06 -2.91 -6.62
C ALA A 3 13.69 -1.86 -7.67
N LYS A 4 12.45 -1.91 -8.16
CA LYS A 4 11.97 -1.03 -9.23
C LYS A 4 11.55 0.31 -8.63
N GLU A 5 12.08 1.39 -9.18
CA GLU A 5 11.66 2.73 -8.79
C GLU A 5 10.26 3.05 -9.29
N VAL A 6 9.41 3.53 -8.39
CA VAL A 6 8.02 3.91 -8.69
C VAL A 6 7.63 5.17 -7.94
N SER A 7 6.78 6.00 -8.55
CA SER A 7 6.22 7.15 -7.86
C SER A 7 5.25 6.73 -6.74
N LYS A 8 5.07 7.60 -5.73
CA LYS A 8 4.09 7.40 -4.62
C LYS A 8 2.71 6.97 -5.13
N LYS A 9 2.22 7.59 -6.22
CA LYS A 9 0.94 7.26 -6.86
C LYS A 9 0.92 5.88 -7.50
N LYS A 10 2.02 5.48 -8.14
CA LYS A 10 2.14 4.16 -8.76
C LYS A 10 2.26 3.07 -7.70
N TYR A 11 3.03 3.33 -6.64
CA TYR A 11 3.14 2.44 -5.49
C TYR A 11 1.79 2.17 -4.83
N LEU A 12 1.02 3.22 -4.53
CA LEU A 12 -0.33 3.10 -3.96
C LEU A 12 -1.27 2.25 -4.84
N LYS A 13 -1.20 2.44 -6.16
CA LYS A 13 -1.98 1.63 -7.12
C LYS A 13 -1.57 0.15 -7.09
N ILE A 14 -0.27 -0.14 -7.00
CA ILE A 14 0.24 -1.51 -6.94
C ILE A 14 -0.25 -2.20 -5.67
N LEU A 15 -0.14 -1.53 -4.52
CA LEU A 15 -0.61 -2.06 -3.24
C LEU A 15 -2.11 -2.39 -3.27
N ASN A 16 -2.94 -1.45 -3.74
CA ASN A 16 -4.37 -1.69 -3.86
C ASN A 16 -4.72 -2.77 -4.89
N LYS A 17 -3.95 -2.89 -5.99
CA LYS A 17 -4.14 -3.97 -6.96
C LYS A 17 -3.82 -5.34 -6.35
N ARG A 18 -2.74 -5.44 -5.56
CA ARG A 18 -2.38 -6.67 -4.84
C ARG A 18 -3.44 -7.02 -3.81
N LEU A 19 -3.89 -6.04 -3.03
CA LEU A 19 -4.96 -6.24 -2.06
C LEU A 19 -6.24 -6.76 -2.70
N ARG A 20 -6.67 -6.21 -3.84
CA ARG A 20 -7.83 -6.71 -4.58
C ARG A 20 -7.64 -8.08 -5.23
N ALA A 21 -6.40 -8.51 -5.42
CA ALA A 21 -6.08 -9.82 -5.96
C ALA A 21 -6.03 -10.90 -4.85
N GLU A 22 -5.94 -10.50 -3.58
CA GLU A 22 -6.04 -11.44 -2.47
C GLU A 22 -7.51 -11.89 -2.32
N PRO A 23 -7.79 -13.20 -2.40
CA PRO A 23 -9.16 -13.73 -2.34
C PRO A 23 -9.82 -13.52 -0.97
N ASP A 24 -9.01 -13.39 0.07
CA ASP A 24 -9.44 -13.14 1.45
C ASP A 24 -9.56 -11.64 1.79
N ALA A 25 -9.38 -10.74 0.81
CA ALA A 25 -9.42 -9.31 1.07
C ALA A 25 -10.86 -8.83 1.34
N PRO A 26 -11.13 -8.20 2.50
CA PRO A 26 -12.43 -7.62 2.77
C PRO A 26 -12.74 -6.47 1.81
N ALA A 27 -14.02 -6.37 1.40
CA ALA A 27 -14.52 -5.39 0.44
C ALA A 27 -14.48 -3.91 0.89
N GLY A 28 -13.79 -3.59 2.00
CA GLY A 28 -13.69 -2.25 2.56
C GLY A 28 -12.28 -1.82 2.95
N VAL A 29 -11.27 -2.68 2.81
CA VAL A 29 -9.88 -2.32 3.12
C VAL A 29 -9.15 -1.82 1.88
N SER A 30 -8.38 -0.76 2.05
CA SER A 30 -7.57 -0.15 1.00
C SER A 30 -6.32 0.46 1.58
N PHE A 31 -5.30 0.61 0.75
CA PHE A 31 -4.15 1.43 1.08
C PHE A 31 -4.46 2.89 0.70
N VAL A 32 -4.12 3.82 1.59
CA VAL A 32 -4.30 5.26 1.43
C VAL A 32 -3.01 6.00 1.76
N PHE A 33 -2.86 7.23 1.26
CA PHE A 33 -1.72 8.06 1.63
C PHE A 33 -1.77 8.46 3.11
N TYR A 34 -0.59 8.60 3.72
CA TYR A 34 -0.42 9.15 5.06
C TYR A 34 0.14 10.58 4.99
N PRO A 35 -0.43 11.54 5.74
CA PRO A 35 -1.64 11.43 6.56
C PRO A 35 -2.90 11.13 5.71
N PRO A 36 -3.94 10.47 6.28
CA PRO A 36 -5.16 10.18 5.55
C PRO A 36 -5.74 11.42 4.86
N GLY A 37 -6.07 11.30 3.57
CA GLY A 37 -6.53 12.43 2.75
C GLY A 37 -5.40 13.24 2.07
N ALA A 38 -4.13 12.96 2.37
CA ALA A 38 -3.01 13.58 1.68
C ALA A 38 -2.99 13.21 0.18
N LYS A 39 -2.65 14.19 -0.66
CA LYS A 39 -2.32 13.94 -2.07
C LYS A 39 -0.90 13.37 -2.15
N ALA A 40 -0.59 12.64 -3.22
CA ALA A 40 0.73 12.02 -3.41
C ALA A 40 1.93 12.96 -3.15
N LYS A 41 1.83 14.24 -3.54
CA LYS A 41 2.84 15.28 -3.32
C LYS A 41 3.07 15.70 -1.86
N HIS A 42 2.09 15.48 -0.99
CA HIS A 42 2.17 15.80 0.46
C HIS A 42 2.16 14.54 1.32
N ALA A 43 2.04 13.38 0.69
CA ALA A 43 2.07 12.11 1.38
C ALA A 43 3.50 11.82 1.83
N THR A 44 3.67 11.53 3.11
CA THR A 44 4.92 11.06 3.70
C THR A 44 5.03 9.54 3.64
N GLY A 45 3.91 8.85 3.38
CA GLY A 45 3.88 7.41 3.20
C GLY A 45 2.53 6.89 2.73
N VAL A 46 2.38 5.57 2.85
CA VAL A 46 1.12 4.86 2.60
C VAL A 46 0.79 4.06 3.87
N VAL A 47 -0.47 4.12 4.29
CA VAL A 47 -1.00 3.38 5.44
C VAL A 47 -2.23 2.59 5.03
N SER A 48 -2.57 1.61 5.85
CA SER A 48 -3.84 0.89 5.76
C SER A 48 -5.00 1.82 6.14
N SER A 49 -6.07 1.81 5.36
CA SER A 49 -7.38 2.27 5.85
C SER A 49 -7.80 1.41 7.04
N GLU A 50 -8.56 1.96 7.97
CA GLU A 50 -9.00 1.31 9.21
C GLU A 50 -9.24 -0.21 9.06
N PRO A 51 -8.26 -1.05 9.44
CA PRO A 51 -8.41 -2.49 9.35
C PRO A 51 -9.34 -2.94 10.47
N ARG A 52 -10.37 -3.71 10.12
CA ARG A 52 -11.41 -4.16 11.05
C ARG A 52 -11.00 -5.42 11.82
N SER A 53 -9.91 -6.07 11.45
CA SER A 53 -9.44 -7.30 12.10
C SER A 53 -7.91 -7.47 12.12
N LYS A 54 -7.41 -8.29 13.06
CA LYS A 54 -5.96 -8.65 13.13
C LYS A 54 -5.48 -9.35 11.85
N ARG A 55 -6.35 -10.15 11.22
CA ARG A 55 -6.05 -10.86 9.96
C ARG A 55 -5.84 -9.87 8.82
N GLU A 56 -6.68 -8.84 8.73
CA GLU A 56 -6.53 -7.76 7.74
C GLU A 56 -5.22 -7.01 7.93
N LEU A 57 -4.88 -6.65 9.17
CA LEU A 57 -3.64 -5.96 9.46
C LEU A 57 -2.41 -6.80 9.06
N ALA A 58 -2.42 -8.10 9.36
CA ALA A 58 -1.34 -9.02 8.98
C ALA A 58 -1.20 -9.15 7.45
N MET A 59 -2.32 -9.29 6.73
CA MET A 59 -2.32 -9.35 5.27
C MET A 59 -1.81 -8.07 4.64
N MET A 60 -2.27 -6.90 5.11
CA MET A 60 -1.81 -5.61 4.59
C MET A 60 -0.31 -5.40 4.86
N ALA A 61 0.17 -5.78 6.05
CA ALA A 61 1.60 -5.76 6.37
C ALA A 61 2.42 -6.67 5.44
N ALA A 62 1.90 -7.87 5.12
CA ALA A 62 2.56 -8.79 4.19
C ALA A 62 2.62 -8.24 2.76
N ILE A 63 1.54 -7.63 2.26
CA ILE A 63 1.49 -6.98 0.94
C ILE A 63 2.49 -5.82 0.89
N GLN A 64 2.53 -4.98 1.92
CA GLN A 64 3.44 -3.85 2.00
C GLN A 64 4.90 -4.30 2.04
N ARG A 65 5.21 -5.35 2.82
CA ARG A 65 6.55 -5.93 2.88
C ARG A 65 6.99 -6.45 1.51
N LYS A 66 6.18 -7.29 0.85
CA LYS A 66 6.49 -7.79 -0.50
C LYS A 66 6.68 -6.66 -1.50
N ALA A 67 5.83 -5.62 -1.43
CA ALA A 67 5.96 -4.47 -2.30
C ALA A 67 7.21 -3.63 -2.01
N ALA A 68 7.64 -3.50 -0.75
CA ALA A 68 8.86 -2.78 -0.38
C ALA A 68 10.13 -3.54 -0.79
N GLU A 69 10.09 -4.87 -0.84
CA GLU A 69 11.18 -5.70 -1.37
C GLU A 69 11.32 -5.54 -2.91
N GLU A 70 10.20 -5.31 -3.60
CA GLU A 70 10.18 -5.19 -5.07
C GLU A 70 10.26 -3.76 -5.59
N PHE A 71 9.84 -2.76 -4.81
CA PHE A 71 9.70 -1.38 -5.25
C PHE A 71 10.31 -0.40 -4.26
N VAL A 72 11.08 0.55 -4.78
CA VAL A 72 11.52 1.73 -4.04
C VAL A 72 10.68 2.91 -4.47
N VAL A 73 10.09 3.61 -3.50
CA VAL A 73 9.26 4.79 -3.77
C VAL A 73 10.17 5.99 -3.95
N THR A 74 10.28 6.48 -5.18
CA THR A 74 11.07 7.68 -5.52
C THR A 74 10.16 8.79 -6.00
N GLY A 75 10.49 10.04 -5.63
CA GLY A 75 9.72 11.24 -5.96
C GLY A 75 9.07 11.90 -4.74
N ALA A 76 9.57 13.09 -4.41
CA ALA A 76 9.01 13.99 -3.41
C ALA A 76 7.61 14.46 -3.84
#